data_AF-A0A350FXX6-F1
#
_entry.id   AF-A0A350FXX6-F1
#
_cell.length_a   1.000
_cell.length_b   1.000
_cell.length_c   1.000
_cell.angle_alpha   90.00
_cell.angle_beta   90.00
_cell.angle_gamma   90.00
#
_symmetry.space_group_name_H-M   'P 1'
#
loop_
_entity.id
_entity.type
_entity.pdbx_description
1 polymer ?
#
loop_
_entity_poly.entity_id
_entity_poly.type
_entity_poly.pdbx_seq_one_letter_code
_entity_poly.pdbx_strand_id
1 'polypeptide(L)'
;MINNRLISTILLTTTLVLSACGAGDADATPTLSPEDVQTQAVETFAAVLTQTALAAPTQTPLPTLTASATFAPFTTPTAGTPFSAPTSSGGSSPASCYGLTFVSDVTIPDNTQMTPGKSFTKTWKVLNSGSCAWDAGFKFSLTGGNAMGGTAVTLSTSVASGAQYDFSVPMTAPSTAGTYQGNWRMSTAGGEFFGNEVFVIIVVGGAGATNTGVPPTATTPSYP
;
A
#
# COMPACT_ATOMS: atom_id res chain seq x y z
N MET A 1 86.79 18.50 27.60
CA MET A 1 86.02 19.52 26.84
C MET A 1 84.80 18.83 26.28
N ILE A 2 83.75 18.77 27.11
CA ILE A 2 82.47 18.12 26.83
C ILE A 2 81.59 19.16 26.17
N ASN A 3 81.05 18.82 25.01
CA ASN A 3 80.56 19.79 24.05
C ASN A 3 79.22 20.37 24.53
N ASN A 4 79.16 21.71 24.65
CA ASN A 4 77.98 22.48 25.07
C ASN A 4 76.75 22.31 24.14
N ARG A 5 76.91 21.59 23.03
CA ARG A 5 75.85 21.20 22.09
C ARG A 5 75.11 19.90 22.45
N LEU A 6 75.65 19.08 23.36
CA LEU A 6 74.98 17.85 23.82
C LEU A 6 74.03 18.11 25.02
N ILE A 7 74.31 19.13 25.82
CA ILE A 7 73.46 19.53 26.98
C ILE A 7 72.21 20.28 26.50
N SER A 8 72.31 21.08 25.42
CA SER A 8 71.13 21.71 24.78
C SER A 8 70.20 20.71 24.10
N THR A 9 70.70 19.59 23.56
CA THR A 9 69.84 18.58 22.90
C THR A 9 69.10 17.69 23.90
N ILE A 10 69.64 17.47 25.10
CA ILE A 10 68.96 16.71 26.16
C ILE A 10 67.90 17.55 26.87
N LEU A 11 68.10 18.87 26.99
CA LEU A 11 67.12 19.80 27.60
C LEU A 11 65.94 20.16 26.68
N LEU A 12 66.11 20.03 25.34
CA LEU A 12 65.04 20.31 24.37
C LEU A 12 64.14 19.09 24.06
N THR A 13 64.56 17.87 24.40
CA THR A 13 63.80 16.63 24.09
C THR A 13 63.00 16.10 25.28
N THR A 14 63.27 16.55 26.51
CA THR A 14 62.52 16.15 27.72
C THR A 14 61.32 17.04 28.06
N THR A 15 61.04 18.09 27.28
CA THR A 15 59.86 18.96 27.45
C THR A 15 58.71 18.66 26.48
N LEU A 16 58.86 17.68 25.56
CA LEU A 16 57.82 17.33 24.59
C LEU A 16 56.95 16.13 25.00
N VAL A 17 57.16 15.56 26.18
CA VAL A 17 56.39 14.39 26.65
C VAL A 17 55.96 14.64 28.10
N LEU A 18 54.85 15.36 28.28
CA LEU A 18 53.86 15.31 29.39
C LEU A 18 53.16 16.67 29.59
N SER A 19 52.12 16.94 28.79
CA SER A 19 50.98 17.83 29.08
C SER A 19 50.21 18.03 27.76
N ALA A 20 48.90 17.95 27.65
CA ALA A 20 47.83 17.55 28.55
C ALA A 20 46.67 17.11 27.65
N CYS A 21 45.84 16.22 28.17
CA CYS A 21 44.54 15.90 27.61
C CYS A 21 43.67 17.17 27.56
N GLY A 22 43.10 17.46 26.38
CA GLY A 22 42.09 18.48 26.16
C GLY A 22 41.28 18.05 24.93
N ALA A 23 39.97 17.90 25.12
CA ALA A 23 39.02 17.35 24.17
C ALA A 23 39.01 18.06 22.82
N GLY A 24 38.74 17.29 21.75
CA GLY A 24 38.89 17.68 20.36
C GLY A 24 38.15 18.94 19.93
N ASP A 25 38.92 19.87 19.37
CA ASP A 25 38.43 20.93 18.52
C ASP A 25 38.23 20.41 17.09
N ALA A 26 37.15 20.90 16.50
CA ALA A 26 36.47 20.35 15.35
C ALA A 26 37.35 20.12 14.12
N ASP A 27 37.16 18.93 13.55
CA ASP A 27 37.30 18.66 12.13
C ASP A 27 36.66 19.80 11.34
N ALA A 28 37.48 20.55 10.61
CA ALA A 28 36.97 21.50 9.62
C ALA A 28 36.48 20.69 8.42
N THR A 29 35.33 20.04 8.57
CA THR A 29 34.55 19.53 7.45
C THR A 29 34.12 20.75 6.63
N PRO A 30 34.38 20.79 5.31
CA PRO A 30 33.89 21.90 4.47
C PRO A 30 32.37 21.96 4.58
N THR A 31 31.87 23.01 5.22
CA THR A 31 30.44 23.28 5.35
C THR A 31 29.97 23.82 4.01
N LEU A 32 29.41 22.94 3.18
CA LEU A 32 28.72 23.32 1.96
C LEU A 32 27.37 23.96 2.33
N SER A 33 27.15 25.20 1.93
CA SER A 33 25.89 25.91 2.14
C SER A 33 24.78 25.33 1.24
N PRO A 34 23.51 25.27 1.71
CA PRO A 34 22.39 24.73 0.93
C PRO A 34 22.05 25.50 -0.36
N GLU A 35 22.55 26.72 -0.53
CA GLU A 35 22.32 27.52 -1.74
C GLU A 35 23.10 27.04 -2.99
N ASP A 36 24.24 26.33 -2.84
CA ASP A 36 25.05 25.89 -3.99
C ASP A 36 24.57 24.57 -4.62
N VAL A 37 23.70 23.81 -3.93
CA VAL A 37 23.15 22.54 -4.45
C VAL A 37 21.94 22.76 -5.37
N GLN A 38 21.28 23.92 -5.30
CA GLN A 38 20.07 24.19 -6.09
C GLN A 38 20.34 24.66 -7.53
N THR A 39 21.54 25.19 -7.81
CA THR A 39 21.85 25.76 -9.14
C THR A 39 22.19 24.70 -10.19
N GLN A 40 22.63 23.50 -9.80
CA GLN A 40 22.99 22.45 -10.77
C GLN A 40 21.80 21.64 -11.32
N ALA A 41 20.62 21.74 -10.72
CA ALA A 41 19.44 20.98 -11.17
C ALA A 41 18.65 21.67 -12.29
N VAL A 42 18.82 22.97 -12.51
CA VAL A 42 17.97 23.74 -13.44
C VAL A 42 18.45 23.63 -14.90
N GLU A 43 19.75 23.48 -15.14
CA GLU A 43 20.29 23.49 -16.52
C GLU A 43 20.01 22.20 -17.30
N THR A 44 19.78 21.06 -16.63
CA THR A 44 19.52 19.78 -17.32
C THR A 44 18.11 19.72 -17.93
N PHE A 45 17.14 20.50 -17.45
CA PHE A 45 15.77 20.48 -17.97
C PHE A 45 15.60 21.20 -19.31
N ALA A 46 16.44 22.18 -19.63
CA ALA A 46 16.31 22.94 -20.87
C ALA A 46 16.78 22.16 -22.13
N ALA A 47 17.72 21.23 -21.99
CA ALA A 47 18.28 20.48 -23.12
C ALA A 47 17.34 19.40 -23.67
N VAL A 48 16.46 18.83 -22.84
CA VAL A 48 15.56 17.73 -23.24
C VAL A 48 14.31 18.23 -24.00
N LEU A 49 13.92 19.49 -23.81
CA LEU A 49 12.70 20.05 -24.42
C LEU A 49 12.85 20.36 -25.92
N THR A 50 14.07 20.52 -26.43
CA THR A 50 14.28 20.96 -27.84
C THR A 50 14.39 19.79 -28.84
N GLN A 51 14.43 18.52 -28.40
CA GLN A 51 14.52 17.36 -29.30
C GLN A 51 13.18 16.66 -29.62
N THR A 52 12.06 17.03 -29.00
CA THR A 52 10.73 16.42 -29.27
C THR A 52 9.88 17.25 -30.24
N ALA A 53 10.49 18.07 -31.10
CA ALA A 53 9.77 18.99 -31.99
C ALA A 53 9.77 18.59 -33.49
N LEU A 54 10.18 17.36 -33.85
CA LEU A 54 10.23 16.90 -35.25
C LEU A 54 9.48 15.59 -35.55
N ALA A 55 8.63 15.11 -34.64
CA ALA A 55 7.71 14.00 -34.96
C ALA A 55 6.43 14.57 -35.61
N ALA A 56 6.43 14.64 -36.94
CA ALA A 56 5.25 14.94 -37.74
C ALA A 56 4.12 13.92 -37.48
N PRO A 57 2.84 14.34 -37.41
CA PRO A 57 1.74 13.40 -37.31
C PRO A 57 1.54 12.66 -38.64
N THR A 58 1.90 11.39 -38.67
CA THR A 58 1.49 10.47 -39.75
C THR A 58 -0.03 10.34 -39.70
N GLN A 59 -0.72 10.75 -40.77
CA GLN A 59 -2.13 10.45 -40.96
C GLN A 59 -2.32 8.93 -41.01
N THR A 60 -2.78 8.35 -39.91
CA THR A 60 -3.32 6.98 -39.89
C THR A 60 -4.57 6.97 -40.77
N PRO A 61 -4.61 6.19 -41.86
CA PRO A 61 -5.80 6.11 -42.70
C PRO A 61 -6.96 5.52 -41.90
N LEU A 62 -8.11 6.21 -42.02
CA LEU A 62 -9.39 5.83 -41.44
C LEU A 62 -9.76 4.39 -41.84
N PRO A 63 -10.20 3.52 -40.89
CA PRO A 63 -10.63 2.18 -41.24
C PRO A 63 -11.86 2.25 -42.17
N THR A 64 -11.71 1.64 -43.35
CA THR A 64 -12.82 1.39 -44.28
C THR A 64 -13.75 0.35 -43.64
N LEU A 65 -14.99 0.75 -43.33
CA LEU A 65 -16.02 -0.17 -42.85
C LEU A 65 -16.51 -1.02 -44.01
N THR A 66 -15.91 -2.20 -44.17
CA THR A 66 -16.41 -3.24 -45.07
C THR A 66 -17.68 -3.85 -44.47
N ALA A 67 -18.84 -3.52 -45.02
CA ALA A 67 -20.08 -4.23 -44.74
C ALA A 67 -20.11 -5.54 -45.54
N SER A 68 -20.07 -6.70 -44.87
CA SER A 68 -20.75 -7.93 -45.31
C SER A 68 -20.48 -9.10 -44.35
N ALA A 69 -21.55 -9.62 -43.74
CA ALA A 69 -21.81 -11.06 -43.69
C ALA A 69 -23.29 -11.27 -43.32
N THR A 70 -24.01 -11.83 -44.27
CA THR A 70 -25.38 -12.34 -44.17
C THR A 70 -25.55 -13.27 -42.97
N PHE A 71 -26.52 -12.97 -42.11
CA PHE A 71 -26.93 -13.83 -41.01
C PHE A 71 -27.53 -15.15 -41.54
N ALA A 72 -26.91 -16.27 -41.19
CA ALA A 72 -27.55 -17.58 -41.22
C ALA A 72 -28.31 -17.81 -39.90
N PRO A 73 -29.50 -18.46 -39.92
CA PRO A 73 -30.24 -18.75 -38.70
C PRO A 73 -29.51 -19.84 -37.90
N PHE A 74 -28.96 -19.47 -36.74
CA PHE A 74 -28.42 -20.42 -35.78
C PHE A 74 -29.58 -21.03 -34.99
N THR A 75 -29.62 -22.36 -35.00
CA THR A 75 -30.55 -23.18 -34.22
C THR A 75 -30.33 -22.96 -32.72
N THR A 76 -31.43 -22.70 -32.02
CA THR A 76 -31.57 -22.49 -30.58
C THR A 76 -30.97 -23.65 -29.77
N PRO A 77 -29.95 -23.43 -28.93
CA PRO A 77 -29.69 -24.31 -27.80
C PRO A 77 -30.59 -23.88 -26.63
N THR A 78 -31.31 -24.87 -26.12
CA THR A 78 -32.17 -24.85 -24.93
C THR A 78 -31.62 -23.95 -23.82
N ALA A 79 -32.44 -22.98 -23.40
CA ALA A 79 -32.19 -22.09 -22.28
C ALA A 79 -31.99 -22.91 -20.99
N GLY A 80 -30.72 -23.07 -20.60
CA GLY A 80 -30.35 -23.38 -19.24
C GLY A 80 -30.72 -22.21 -18.33
N THR A 81 -31.49 -22.54 -17.30
CA THR A 81 -31.68 -21.86 -16.01
C THR A 81 -31.19 -20.40 -15.89
N PRO A 82 -32.07 -19.44 -15.51
CA PRO A 82 -31.64 -18.08 -15.22
C PRO A 82 -30.62 -18.10 -14.07
N PHE A 83 -29.42 -17.56 -14.34
CA PHE A 83 -28.44 -17.23 -13.33
C PHE A 83 -29.01 -16.05 -12.52
N SER A 84 -29.55 -16.35 -11.34
CA SER A 84 -29.93 -15.33 -10.37
C SER A 84 -28.66 -14.58 -9.95
N ALA A 85 -28.55 -13.31 -10.33
CA ALA A 85 -27.68 -12.38 -9.65
C ALA A 85 -27.97 -12.45 -8.14
N PRO A 86 -26.97 -12.33 -7.24
CA PRO A 86 -27.27 -12.19 -5.82
C PRO A 86 -28.00 -10.87 -5.62
N THR A 87 -29.32 -10.94 -5.63
CA THR A 87 -30.17 -9.90 -5.06
C THR A 87 -29.78 -9.86 -3.59
N SER A 88 -29.02 -8.84 -3.17
CA SER A 88 -28.95 -8.47 -1.77
C SER A 88 -30.36 -8.12 -1.34
N SER A 89 -31.12 -9.13 -0.89
CA SER A 89 -32.35 -8.90 -0.17
C SER A 89 -31.92 -8.22 1.12
N GLY A 90 -32.10 -6.90 1.17
CA GLY A 90 -32.07 -6.15 2.41
C GLY A 90 -33.09 -6.79 3.34
N GLY A 91 -32.60 -7.65 4.23
CA GLY A 91 -33.40 -8.24 5.29
C GLY A 91 -33.91 -7.08 6.13
N SER A 92 -35.20 -6.80 5.98
CA SER A 92 -35.94 -5.85 6.80
C SER A 92 -36.04 -6.40 8.22
N SER A 93 -34.94 -6.26 8.96
CA SER A 93 -34.95 -6.14 10.42
C SER A 93 -35.91 -5.01 10.79
N PRO A 94 -36.67 -5.06 11.90
CA PRO A 94 -37.49 -3.93 12.36
C PRO A 94 -36.64 -2.66 12.24
N ALA A 95 -37.11 -1.69 11.46
CA ALA A 95 -36.28 -0.61 10.95
C ALA A 95 -35.66 0.17 12.13
N SER A 96 -34.44 -0.24 12.50
CA SER A 96 -33.62 0.47 13.45
C SER A 96 -33.41 1.88 12.88
N CYS A 97 -33.51 2.91 13.72
CA CYS A 97 -33.19 4.27 13.28
C CYS A 97 -31.69 4.44 12.98
N TYR A 98 -30.87 3.44 13.32
CA TYR A 98 -29.47 3.37 12.94
C TYR A 98 -29.32 2.75 11.55
N GLY A 99 -28.57 3.44 10.68
CA GLY A 99 -28.24 2.98 9.34
C GLY A 99 -26.76 3.21 9.07
N LEU A 100 -26.17 2.37 8.22
CA LEU A 100 -24.82 2.50 7.71
C LEU A 100 -24.84 2.26 6.22
N THR A 101 -24.25 3.18 5.46
CA THR A 101 -24.04 3.05 4.01
C THR A 101 -22.56 3.16 3.70
N PHE A 102 -22.06 2.25 2.86
CA PHE A 102 -20.70 2.32 2.35
C PHE A 102 -20.52 3.52 1.43
N VAL A 103 -19.40 4.24 1.58
CA VAL A 103 -19.04 5.36 0.70
C VAL A 103 -17.90 4.94 -0.23
N SER A 104 -16.79 4.46 0.32
CA SER A 104 -15.62 4.04 -0.45
C SER A 104 -14.61 3.26 0.38
N ASP A 105 -13.76 2.50 -0.30
CA ASP A 105 -12.51 2.02 0.27
C ASP A 105 -11.51 3.18 0.29
N VAL A 106 -11.04 3.55 1.49
CA VAL A 106 -9.96 4.55 1.63
C VAL A 106 -8.60 3.89 1.41
N THR A 107 -8.45 2.65 1.88
CA THR A 107 -7.28 1.82 1.64
C THR A 107 -7.72 0.43 1.18
N ILE A 108 -6.82 -0.25 0.45
CA ILE A 108 -6.99 -1.64 0.00
C ILE A 108 -8.32 -1.83 -0.75
N PRO A 109 -8.43 -1.37 -2.01
CA PRO A 109 -9.58 -1.67 -2.86
C PRO A 109 -9.81 -3.17 -2.99
N ASP A 110 -11.02 -3.55 -3.40
CA ASP A 110 -11.34 -4.97 -3.60
C ASP A 110 -10.41 -5.65 -4.60
N ASN A 111 -10.08 -6.91 -4.30
CA ASN A 111 -9.16 -7.76 -5.06
C ASN A 111 -7.71 -7.26 -5.09
N THR A 112 -7.30 -6.42 -4.12
CA THR A 112 -5.90 -6.03 -3.96
C THR A 112 -5.02 -7.28 -3.81
N GLN A 113 -3.93 -7.32 -4.58
CA GLN A 113 -2.93 -8.40 -4.53
C GLN A 113 -2.05 -8.23 -3.29
N MET A 114 -1.95 -9.28 -2.48
CA MET A 114 -1.24 -9.27 -1.20
C MET A 114 -0.17 -10.35 -1.18
N THR A 115 0.98 -10.00 -0.61
CA THR A 115 2.01 -10.99 -0.27
C THR A 115 1.55 -11.81 0.94
N PRO A 116 1.76 -13.15 0.94
CA PRO A 116 1.46 -13.99 2.10
C PRO A 116 2.03 -13.44 3.40
N GLY A 117 1.21 -13.39 4.47
CA GLY A 117 1.64 -12.91 5.79
C GLY A 117 1.87 -11.39 5.88
N LYS A 118 1.60 -10.62 4.82
CA LYS A 118 1.79 -9.16 4.85
C LYS A 118 0.74 -8.50 5.75
N SER A 119 1.20 -7.71 6.72
CA SER A 119 0.35 -6.82 7.49
C SER A 119 -0.09 -5.60 6.67
N PHE A 120 -1.34 -5.20 6.84
CA PHE A 120 -1.95 -4.05 6.19
C PHE A 120 -3.06 -3.45 7.07
N THR A 121 -3.49 -2.24 6.76
CA THR A 121 -4.65 -1.61 7.41
C THR A 121 -5.73 -1.37 6.37
N LYS A 122 -6.90 -1.96 6.57
CA LYS A 122 -8.09 -1.69 5.76
C LYS A 122 -8.86 -0.55 6.38
N THR A 123 -9.17 0.46 5.58
CA THR A 123 -9.97 1.61 5.99
C THR A 123 -11.18 1.77 5.09
N TRP A 124 -12.37 1.69 5.68
CA TRP A 124 -13.64 1.95 5.00
C TRP A 124 -14.15 3.33 5.37
N LYS A 125 -14.52 4.13 4.37
CA LYS A 125 -15.31 5.35 4.57
C LYS A 125 -16.78 4.96 4.52
N VAL A 126 -17.51 5.28 5.57
CA VAL A 126 -18.95 4.99 5.68
C VAL A 126 -19.72 6.25 6.05
N LEU A 127 -21.02 6.23 5.79
CA LEU A 127 -21.97 7.27 6.14
C LEU A 127 -22.97 6.73 7.17
N ASN A 128 -23.21 7.49 8.24
CA ASN A 128 -24.39 7.28 9.08
C ASN A 128 -25.64 7.72 8.31
N SER A 129 -26.25 6.76 7.61
CA SER A 129 -27.46 6.97 6.82
C SER A 129 -28.74 6.75 7.63
N GLY A 130 -28.63 6.54 8.94
CA GLY A 130 -29.78 6.47 9.85
C GLY A 130 -30.27 7.85 10.27
N SER A 131 -31.42 7.90 10.94
CA SER A 131 -31.94 9.12 11.58
C SER A 131 -31.41 9.33 13.01
N CYS A 132 -30.76 8.31 13.59
CA CYS A 132 -30.15 8.38 14.91
C CYS A 132 -28.61 8.47 14.82
N ALA A 133 -27.99 9.14 15.78
CA ALA A 133 -26.54 9.12 15.95
C ALA A 133 -26.07 7.72 16.38
N TRP A 134 -24.87 7.30 15.98
CA TRP A 134 -24.21 6.15 16.58
C TRP A 134 -23.51 6.63 17.85
N ASP A 135 -23.83 6.05 19.01
CA ASP A 135 -23.24 6.48 20.26
C ASP A 135 -21.85 5.88 20.50
N ALA A 136 -21.10 6.49 21.41
CA ALA A 136 -19.87 5.89 21.92
C ALA A 136 -20.18 4.50 22.52
N GLY A 137 -19.27 3.54 22.34
CA GLY A 137 -19.45 2.15 22.75
C GLY A 137 -20.10 1.24 21.70
N PHE A 138 -20.65 1.80 20.62
CA PHE A 138 -21.06 1.01 19.46
C PHE A 138 -19.83 0.35 18.81
N LYS A 139 -20.03 -0.79 18.16
CA LYS A 139 -18.93 -1.63 17.66
C LYS A 139 -19.06 -1.90 16.17
N PHE A 140 -17.94 -1.86 15.48
CA PHE A 140 -17.80 -2.34 14.10
C PHE A 140 -17.04 -3.67 14.12
N SER A 141 -17.72 -4.77 13.80
CA SER A 141 -17.23 -6.12 14.06
C SER A 141 -17.38 -7.02 12.84
N LEU A 142 -16.51 -8.03 12.75
CA LEU A 142 -16.63 -9.08 11.77
C LEU A 142 -17.91 -9.90 12.02
N THR A 143 -18.72 -10.08 10.98
CA THR A 143 -19.95 -10.86 10.98
C THR A 143 -19.83 -12.14 10.16
N GLY A 144 -18.82 -12.24 9.29
CA GLY A 144 -18.58 -13.43 8.48
C GLY A 144 -17.27 -13.40 7.70
N GLY A 145 -16.95 -14.52 7.06
CA GLY A 145 -15.72 -14.67 6.28
C GLY A 145 -14.46 -14.84 7.13
N ASN A 146 -13.33 -14.39 6.60
CA ASN A 146 -12.02 -14.47 7.22
C ASN A 146 -11.67 -13.15 7.92
N ALA A 147 -11.38 -13.23 9.22
CA ALA A 147 -11.01 -12.06 10.04
C ALA A 147 -9.70 -11.41 9.59
N MET A 148 -8.78 -12.18 9.01
CA MET A 148 -7.41 -11.75 8.70
C MET A 148 -6.71 -11.12 9.91
N GLY A 149 -6.99 -11.62 11.12
CA GLY A 149 -6.48 -11.06 12.37
C GLY A 149 -7.14 -9.75 12.82
N GLY A 150 -8.11 -9.22 12.06
CA GLY A 150 -8.85 -8.03 12.41
C GLY A 150 -9.70 -8.21 13.66
N THR A 151 -9.76 -7.16 14.48
CA THR A 151 -10.55 -7.10 15.71
C THR A 151 -11.64 -6.03 15.61
N ALA A 152 -12.66 -6.15 16.46
CA ALA A 152 -13.74 -5.18 16.49
C ALA A 152 -13.26 -3.79 16.92
N VAL A 153 -13.74 -2.75 16.25
CA VAL A 153 -13.46 -1.35 16.58
C VAL A 153 -14.62 -0.83 17.43
N THR A 154 -14.33 -0.27 18.60
CA THR A 154 -15.35 0.39 19.44
C THR A 154 -15.27 1.90 19.23
N LEU A 155 -16.40 2.54 18.96
CA LEU A 155 -16.47 4.00 18.83
C LEU A 155 -16.16 4.65 20.18
N SER A 156 -15.18 5.54 20.21
CA SER A 156 -14.84 6.35 21.39
C SER A 156 -15.73 7.60 21.54
N THR A 157 -16.32 8.05 20.44
CA THR A 157 -17.19 9.23 20.37
C THR A 157 -18.42 8.93 19.53
N SER A 158 -19.48 9.72 19.69
CA SER A 158 -20.67 9.58 18.85
C SER A 158 -20.41 10.06 17.42
N VAL A 159 -21.15 9.48 16.47
CA VAL A 159 -21.17 9.85 15.06
C VAL A 159 -22.60 10.26 14.69
N ALA A 160 -22.79 11.56 14.42
CA ALA A 160 -24.10 12.11 14.11
C ALA A 160 -24.73 11.50 12.85
N SER A 161 -26.06 11.55 12.76
CA SER A 161 -26.78 11.25 11.52
C SER A 161 -26.27 12.14 10.38
N GLY A 162 -26.08 11.56 9.20
CA GLY A 162 -25.53 12.23 8.02
C GLY A 162 -24.01 12.45 8.03
N ALA A 163 -23.30 12.11 9.12
CA ALA A 163 -21.85 12.24 9.20
C ALA A 163 -21.14 11.03 8.58
N GLN A 164 -19.96 11.27 7.99
CA GLN A 164 -19.07 10.22 7.52
C GLN A 164 -18.05 9.83 8.61
N TYR A 165 -17.62 8.57 8.58
CA TYR A 165 -16.64 8.03 9.52
C TYR A 165 -15.73 7.02 8.82
N ASP A 166 -14.45 7.00 9.21
CA ASP A 166 -13.44 6.10 8.65
C ASP A 166 -13.12 5.00 9.67
N PHE A 167 -13.61 3.78 9.41
CA PHE A 167 -13.25 2.61 10.21
C PHE A 167 -11.93 2.03 9.71
N SER A 168 -10.91 2.00 10.55
CA SER A 168 -9.59 1.43 10.23
C SER A 168 -9.31 0.19 11.06
N VAL A 169 -9.02 -0.93 10.40
CA VAL A 169 -8.74 -2.22 11.04
C VAL A 169 -7.40 -2.76 10.56
N PRO A 170 -6.41 -2.94 11.47
CA PRO A 170 -5.18 -3.66 11.17
C PRO A 170 -5.47 -5.14 10.91
N MET A 171 -4.88 -5.68 9.85
CA MET A 171 -5.07 -7.04 9.37
C MET A 171 -3.75 -7.63 8.87
N THR A 172 -3.71 -8.96 8.72
CA THR A 172 -2.60 -9.71 8.15
C THR A 172 -3.13 -10.66 7.08
N ALA A 173 -2.59 -10.56 5.87
CA ALA A 173 -2.93 -11.43 4.77
C ALA A 173 -2.61 -12.90 5.14
N PRO A 174 -3.51 -13.86 4.88
CA PRO A 174 -3.23 -15.27 5.12
C PRO A 174 -1.93 -15.74 4.43
N SER A 175 -1.31 -16.80 4.95
CA SER A 175 -0.08 -17.36 4.40
C SER A 175 -0.30 -18.24 3.17
N THR A 176 -1.52 -18.73 2.98
CA THR A 176 -1.91 -19.60 1.86
C THR A 176 -2.43 -18.76 0.70
N ALA A 177 -2.10 -19.17 -0.52
CA ALA A 177 -2.64 -18.55 -1.72
C ALA A 177 -4.16 -18.69 -1.79
N GLY A 178 -4.85 -17.66 -2.24
CA GLY A 178 -6.30 -17.68 -2.44
C GLY A 178 -6.95 -16.31 -2.34
N THR A 179 -8.25 -16.27 -2.61
CA THR A 179 -9.08 -15.08 -2.41
C THR A 179 -9.70 -15.15 -1.02
N TYR A 180 -9.55 -14.08 -0.25
CA TYR A 180 -10.07 -13.98 1.11
C TYR A 180 -11.00 -12.80 1.23
N GLN A 181 -12.17 -13.03 1.83
CA GLN A 181 -13.15 -12.00 2.12
C GLN A 181 -13.44 -11.95 3.61
N GLY A 182 -13.52 -10.75 4.18
CA GLY A 182 -14.03 -10.50 5.53
C GLY A 182 -15.20 -9.54 5.50
N ASN A 183 -16.27 -9.88 6.20
CA ASN A 183 -17.55 -9.16 6.20
C ASN A 183 -17.75 -8.48 7.56
N TRP A 184 -18.09 -7.19 7.56
CA TRP A 184 -18.08 -6.33 8.73
C TRP A 184 -19.35 -5.50 8.84
N ARG A 185 -19.87 -5.38 10.06
CA ARG A 185 -21.12 -4.66 10.33
C ARG A 185 -21.09 -3.93 11.67
N MET A 186 -21.89 -2.87 11.77
CA MET A 186 -22.11 -2.15 13.02
C MET A 186 -23.07 -2.90 13.95
N SER A 187 -22.82 -2.79 15.25
CA SER A 187 -23.73 -3.16 16.32
C SER A 187 -23.80 -2.10 17.42
N THR A 188 -24.94 -2.03 18.09
CA THR A 188 -25.12 -1.18 19.28
C THR A 188 -24.25 -1.68 20.44
N ALA A 189 -24.14 -0.89 21.51
CA ALA A 189 -23.45 -1.34 22.74
C ALA A 189 -24.07 -2.62 23.34
N GLY A 190 -25.37 -2.86 23.09
CA GLY A 190 -26.08 -4.09 23.48
C GLY A 190 -25.85 -5.29 22.55
N GLY A 191 -25.12 -5.11 21.45
CA GLY A 191 -24.79 -6.17 20.49
C GLY A 191 -25.79 -6.36 19.34
N GLU A 192 -26.79 -5.49 19.22
CA GLU A 192 -27.77 -5.56 18.13
C GLU A 192 -27.16 -5.01 16.83
N PHE A 193 -27.10 -5.84 15.78
CA PHE A 193 -26.56 -5.43 14.48
C PHE A 193 -27.52 -4.54 13.69
N PHE A 194 -26.97 -3.54 13.00
CA PHE A 194 -27.74 -2.62 12.17
C PHE A 194 -26.95 -2.17 10.92
N GLY A 195 -27.63 -1.47 10.01
CA GLY A 195 -27.02 -0.93 8.79
C GLY A 195 -26.61 -2.00 7.78
N ASN A 196 -26.04 -1.57 6.64
CA ASN A 196 -25.51 -2.50 5.64
C ASN A 196 -24.17 -3.08 6.10
N GLU A 197 -23.86 -4.27 5.60
CA GLU A 197 -22.55 -4.87 5.75
C GLU A 197 -21.58 -4.26 4.74
N VAL A 198 -20.32 -4.13 5.13
CA VAL A 198 -19.21 -3.77 4.24
C VAL A 198 -18.17 -4.88 4.28
N PHE A 199 -17.30 -4.96 3.29
CA PHE A 199 -16.36 -6.07 3.20
C PHE A 199 -14.97 -5.64 2.76
N VAL A 200 -14.02 -6.53 2.96
CA VAL A 200 -12.68 -6.47 2.37
C VAL A 200 -12.46 -7.74 1.59
N ILE A 201 -12.01 -7.62 0.34
CA ILE A 201 -11.58 -8.76 -0.49
C ILE A 201 -10.12 -8.54 -0.89
N ILE A 202 -9.26 -9.50 -0.57
CA ILE A 202 -7.87 -9.53 -1.03
C ILE A 202 -7.57 -10.83 -1.79
N VAL A 203 -6.59 -10.77 -2.66
CA VAL A 203 -6.04 -11.95 -3.35
C VAL A 203 -4.62 -12.15 -2.85
N VAL A 204 -4.37 -13.26 -2.16
CA VAL A 204 -3.04 -13.65 -1.73
C VAL A 204 -2.40 -14.48 -2.83
N GLY A 205 -1.33 -13.96 -3.43
CA GLY A 205 -0.53 -14.71 -4.38
C GLY A 205 0.19 -15.86 -3.69
N GLY A 206 0.44 -16.97 -4.38
CA GLY A 206 1.34 -18.00 -3.85
C GLY A 206 2.69 -17.36 -3.53
N ALA A 207 3.25 -17.70 -2.36
CA ALA A 207 4.64 -17.39 -2.05
C ALA A 207 5.44 -17.76 -3.28
N GLY A 208 6.04 -16.75 -3.93
CA GLY A 208 6.64 -16.92 -5.23
C GLY A 208 7.46 -18.19 -5.20
N ALA A 209 7.22 -19.08 -6.18
CA ALA A 209 8.22 -20.07 -6.52
C ALA A 209 9.53 -19.28 -6.58
N THR A 210 10.41 -19.49 -5.61
CA THR A 210 11.80 -19.18 -5.80
C THR A 210 12.11 -19.89 -7.10
N ASN A 211 12.33 -19.13 -8.17
CA ASN A 211 13.11 -19.62 -9.28
C ASN A 211 14.48 -19.90 -8.68
N THR A 212 14.61 -21.06 -8.03
CA THR A 212 15.88 -21.76 -7.92
C THR A 212 16.18 -22.14 -9.35
N GLY A 213 16.66 -21.16 -10.12
CA GLY A 213 17.39 -21.42 -11.32
C GLY A 213 18.47 -22.39 -10.89
N VAL A 214 18.29 -23.65 -11.28
CA VAL A 214 19.37 -24.63 -11.27
C VAL A 214 20.57 -23.91 -11.89
N PRO A 215 21.69 -23.73 -11.17
CA PRO A 215 22.89 -23.19 -11.78
C PRO A 215 23.20 -24.08 -13.00
N PRO A 216 23.42 -23.52 -14.20
CA PRO A 216 23.77 -24.34 -15.34
C PRO A 216 25.00 -25.16 -14.95
N THR A 217 24.84 -26.48 -14.93
CA THR A 217 25.96 -27.40 -14.75
C THR A 217 26.91 -27.16 -15.90
N ALA A 218 28.04 -26.51 -15.63
CA ALA A 218 29.13 -26.37 -16.58
C ALA A 218 29.66 -27.77 -16.89
N THR A 219 29.26 -28.32 -18.03
CA THR A 219 29.88 -29.50 -18.61
C THR A 219 31.15 -29.04 -19.32
N THR A 220 32.29 -29.25 -18.67
CA THR A 220 33.60 -29.06 -19.29
C THR A 220 33.81 -30.15 -20.35
N PRO A 221 33.99 -29.83 -21.64
CA PRO A 221 34.35 -30.84 -22.62
C PRO A 221 35.82 -31.22 -22.41
N SER A 222 36.06 -32.45 -21.99
CA SER A 222 37.38 -33.08 -22.11
C SER A 222 37.61 -33.43 -23.58
N TYR A 223 38.59 -32.80 -24.22
CA TYR A 223 39.06 -33.17 -25.55
C TYR A 223 40.38 -33.99 -25.41
N PRO A 224 40.59 -35.03 -26.25
CA PRO A 224 41.73 -35.96 -26.18
C PRO A 224 43.11 -35.33 -26.34
#